data_AF-A0A8J7C626-F1
#
_entry.id   AF-A0A8J7C626-F1
#
_cell.length_a   1.000
_cell.length_b   1.000
_cell.length_c   1.000
_cell.angle_alpha   90.00
_cell.angle_beta   90.00
_cell.angle_gamma   90.00
#
_symmetry.space_group_name_H-M   'P 1'
#
loop_
_entity.id
_entity.type
_entity.pdbx_description
1 polymer ?
#
loop_
_entity_poly.entity_id
_entity_poly.type
_entity_poly.pdbx_seq_one_letter_code
_entity_poly.pdbx_strand_id
1 'polypeptide(L)'
;MVKINCPQSLGITVRFAGEEPTDNVTRQYNETMKEILPRYGVEFCEIPRKEFDGELISASKVRAALKVGDFDKIKKLVPKSTLQYLRKRTGQEVKEEPIVSDMTRQDLRSFIG
;
A
#
# COMPACT_ATOMS: atom_id res chain seq x y z
N MET A 1 -21.35 -5.33 21.62
CA MET A 1 -20.97 -6.56 20.89
C MET A 1 -20.74 -6.19 19.42
N VAL A 2 -19.49 -6.12 18.98
CA VAL A 2 -19.16 -5.83 17.57
C VAL A 2 -19.52 -7.07 16.74
N LYS A 3 -20.53 -6.98 15.90
CA LYS A 3 -20.87 -8.04 14.93
C LYS A 3 -19.85 -8.01 13.81
N ILE A 4 -18.95 -9.01 13.74
CA ILE A 4 -18.12 -9.23 12.57
C ILE A 4 -19.03 -9.79 11.47
N ASN A 5 -19.39 -8.95 10.51
CA ASN A 5 -20.15 -9.35 9.34
C ASN A 5 -19.16 -9.76 8.23
N CYS A 6 -18.57 -10.95 8.36
CA CYS A 6 -17.87 -11.58 7.24
C CYS A 6 -18.93 -12.40 6.49
N PRO A 7 -19.33 -12.02 5.26
CA PRO A 7 -20.30 -12.81 4.52
C PRO A 7 -19.69 -14.19 4.27
N GLN A 8 -20.22 -15.22 4.93
CA GLN A 8 -19.84 -16.62 4.65
C GLN A 8 -19.96 -16.95 3.16
N SER A 9 -20.79 -16.19 2.43
CA SER A 9 -20.96 -16.26 0.97
C SER A 9 -19.72 -15.91 0.15
N LEU A 10 -18.73 -15.19 0.70
CA LEU A 10 -17.50 -14.83 -0.01
C LEU A 10 -16.38 -15.87 0.17
N GLY A 11 -16.56 -16.89 1.02
CA GLY A 11 -15.56 -17.94 1.24
C GLY A 11 -14.22 -17.44 1.80
N ILE A 12 -14.22 -16.31 2.52
CA ILE A 12 -13.00 -15.70 3.06
C ILE A 12 -12.52 -16.56 4.23
N THR A 13 -11.34 -17.16 4.09
CA THR A 13 -10.70 -18.01 5.11
C THR A 13 -9.53 -17.32 5.82
N VAL A 14 -9.00 -16.23 5.26
CA VAL A 14 -7.85 -15.51 5.81
C VAL A 14 -8.08 -14.01 5.69
N ARG A 15 -7.80 -13.27 6.77
CA ARG A 15 -7.76 -11.81 6.81
C ARG A 15 -6.35 -11.35 7.10
N PHE A 16 -5.82 -10.51 6.22
CA PHE A 16 -4.54 -9.83 6.42
C PHE A 16 -4.77 -8.44 7.02
N ALA A 17 -3.96 -8.06 8.00
CA ALA A 17 -3.92 -6.72 8.57
C ALA A 17 -2.46 -6.25 8.65
N GLY A 18 -2.22 -4.96 8.47
CA GLY A 18 -0.90 -4.38 8.75
C GLY A 18 -0.74 -4.13 10.25
N GLU A 19 0.49 -4.28 10.73
CA GLU A 19 0.88 -3.92 12.09
C GLU A 19 0.79 -2.39 12.28
N GLU A 20 0.18 -1.97 13.39
CA GLU A 20 -0.04 -0.56 13.73
C GLU A 20 0.44 -0.26 15.16
N PRO A 21 1.76 -0.25 15.41
CA PRO A 21 2.30 -0.10 16.76
C PRO A 21 2.12 1.33 17.31
N THR A 22 1.92 2.31 16.44
CA THR A 22 1.83 3.73 16.81
C THR A 22 0.41 4.20 17.11
N ASP A 23 -0.61 3.41 16.78
CA ASP A 23 -2.02 3.74 16.99
C ASP A 23 -2.67 2.70 17.92
N ASN A 24 -2.84 3.10 19.19
CA ASN A 24 -3.39 2.23 20.22
C ASN A 24 -4.82 1.73 19.89
N VAL A 25 -5.62 2.53 19.20
CA VAL A 25 -6.99 2.13 18.84
C VAL A 25 -6.94 1.03 17.79
N THR A 26 -6.10 1.21 16.78
CA THR A 26 -5.94 0.23 15.70
C THR A 26 -5.26 -1.05 16.20
N ARG A 27 -4.31 -0.95 17.13
CA ARG A 27 -3.71 -2.11 17.80
C ARG A 27 -4.74 -2.93 18.58
N GLN A 28 -5.57 -2.29 19.41
CA GLN A 28 -6.61 -2.98 20.16
C GLN A 28 -7.63 -3.65 19.23
N TYR A 29 -7.93 -3.01 18.10
CA TYR A 29 -8.77 -3.59 17.06
C TYR A 29 -8.13 -4.85 16.46
N ASN A 30 -6.84 -4.84 16.10
CA ASN A 30 -6.12 -6.01 15.60
C ASN A 30 -6.10 -7.16 16.62
N GLU A 31 -5.82 -6.87 17.89
CA GLU A 31 -5.83 -7.85 18.99
C GLU A 31 -7.21 -8.51 19.12
N THR A 32 -8.27 -7.70 19.15
CA THR A 32 -9.66 -8.19 19.21
C THR A 32 -10.01 -9.06 18.01
N MET A 33 -9.58 -8.66 16.81
CA MET A 33 -9.83 -9.43 15.59
C MET A 33 -9.09 -10.77 15.59
N LYS A 34 -7.86 -10.81 16.13
CA LYS A 34 -7.06 -12.02 16.30
C LYS A 34 -7.72 -13.03 17.25
N GLU A 35 -8.46 -12.56 18.26
CA GLU A 35 -9.19 -13.42 19.20
C GLU A 35 -10.54 -13.93 18.66
N ILE A 36 -11.24 -13.08 17.89
CA ILE A 36 -12.62 -13.37 17.47
C ILE A 36 -12.65 -14.15 16.16
N LEU A 37 -11.86 -13.77 15.16
CA LEU A 37 -11.95 -14.34 13.81
C LEU A 37 -11.70 -15.86 13.72
N PRO A 38 -10.74 -16.44 14.47
CA PRO A 38 -10.54 -17.89 14.44
C PRO A 38 -11.77 -18.69 14.87
N ARG A 39 -12.64 -18.11 15.73
CA ARG A 39 -13.91 -18.74 16.15
C ARG A 39 -14.93 -18.87 15.01
N TYR A 40 -14.73 -18.13 13.93
CA TYR A 40 -15.56 -18.15 12.72
C TYR A 40 -14.87 -18.85 11.54
N GLY A 41 -13.76 -19.55 11.78
CA GLY A 41 -13.00 -20.22 10.72
C GLY A 41 -12.21 -19.27 9.82
N VAL A 42 -11.95 -18.04 10.28
CA VAL A 42 -11.15 -17.04 9.57
C VAL A 42 -9.82 -16.87 10.30
N GLU A 43 -8.72 -17.17 9.62
CA GLU A 43 -7.37 -16.89 10.11
C GLU A 43 -7.08 -15.40 10.08
N PHE A 44 -6.45 -14.87 11.13
CA PHE A 44 -5.99 -13.49 11.17
C PHE A 44 -4.46 -13.44 11.08
N CYS A 45 -3.95 -12.88 9.99
CA CYS A 45 -2.52 -12.72 9.74
C CYS A 45 -2.14 -11.25 9.84
N GLU A 46 -1.31 -10.92 10.82
CA GLU A 46 -0.74 -9.57 10.96
C GLU A 46 0.60 -9.51 10.23
N ILE A 47 0.71 -8.59 9.28
CA ILE A 47 1.89 -8.38 8.44
C ILE A 47 2.68 -7.23 9.04
N PRO A 48 3.98 -7.43 9.36
CA PRO A 48 4.83 -6.38 9.88
C PRO A 48 4.82 -5.14 8.99
N ARG A 49 4.85 -3.96 9.61
CA ARG A 49 4.78 -2.71 8.86
C ARG A 49 6.02 -2.55 7.98
N LYS A 50 5.80 -2.25 6.70
CA LYS A 50 6.90 -1.99 5.78
C LYS A 50 7.49 -0.60 6.05
N GLU A 51 8.79 -0.58 6.31
CA GLU A 51 9.60 0.63 6.37
C GLU A 51 10.27 0.90 5.02
N PHE A 52 10.41 2.17 4.67
CA PHE A 52 11.22 2.59 3.54
C PHE A 52 12.13 3.73 3.99
N ASP A 53 13.44 3.54 3.87
CA ASP A 53 14.45 4.54 4.25
C ASP A 53 14.37 4.97 5.73
N GLY A 54 14.07 4.02 6.63
CA GLY A 54 13.91 4.28 8.08
C GLY A 54 12.61 4.98 8.47
N GLU A 55 11.73 5.28 7.51
CA GLU A 55 10.42 5.84 7.77
C GLU A 55 9.29 4.82 7.57
N LEU A 56 8.38 4.73 8.55
CA LEU A 56 7.14 3.97 8.43
C LEU A 56 6.29 4.54 7.29
N ILE A 57 5.91 3.68 6.34
CA ILE A 57 4.97 4.02 5.27
C ILE A 57 3.56 4.13 5.90
N SER A 58 2.94 5.31 5.79
CA SER A 58 1.60 5.56 6.33
C SER A 58 0.74 6.37 5.35
N ALA A 59 -0.52 5.95 5.20
CA ALA A 59 -1.50 6.66 4.37
C ALA A 59 -1.74 8.10 4.85
N SER A 60 -1.61 8.37 6.16
CA SER A 60 -1.73 9.72 6.71
C SER A 60 -0.60 10.63 6.24
N LYS A 61 0.63 10.12 6.18
CA LYS A 61 1.79 10.86 5.64
C LYS A 61 1.61 11.18 4.16
N VAL A 62 1.14 10.21 3.37
CA VAL A 62 0.86 10.42 1.94
C VAL A 62 -0.20 11.50 1.73
N ARG A 63 -1.29 11.49 2.51
CA ARG A 63 -2.32 12.55 2.45
C ARG A 63 -1.78 13.92 2.88
N ALA A 64 -0.95 13.97 3.91
CA ALA A 64 -0.32 15.21 4.36
C ALA A 64 0.62 15.79 3.29
N ALA A 65 1.47 14.95 2.69
CA ALA A 65 2.36 15.34 1.58
C ALA A 65 1.56 15.79 0.35
N LEU A 66 0.45 15.12 0.05
CA LEU A 66 -0.45 15.50 -1.05
C LEU A 66 -1.09 16.87 -0.82
N LYS A 67 -1.43 17.22 0.44
CA LYS A 67 -2.02 18.52 0.80
C LYS A 67 -1.07 19.69 0.57
N VAL A 68 0.24 19.46 0.75
CA VAL A 68 1.29 20.48 0.52
C VAL A 68 1.90 20.40 -0.89
N GLY A 69 1.47 19.44 -1.72
CA GLY A 69 1.98 19.26 -3.09
C GLY A 69 3.39 18.68 -3.18
N ASP A 70 3.87 18.00 -2.14
CA ASP A 70 5.22 17.42 -2.11
C ASP A 70 5.24 16.02 -2.77
N PHE A 71 5.37 16.00 -4.09
CA PHE A 71 5.39 14.76 -4.87
C PHE A 71 6.71 14.00 -4.80
N ASP A 72 7.81 14.64 -4.41
CA ASP A 72 9.09 13.98 -4.21
C ASP A 72 9.04 13.07 -2.98
N LYS A 73 8.42 13.54 -1.90
CA LYS A 73 8.14 12.72 -0.72
C LYS A 73 7.15 11.60 -1.02
N ILE A 74 6.11 11.86 -1.82
CA ILE A 74 5.15 10.82 -2.23
C ILE A 74 5.84 9.74 -3.07
N LYS A 75 6.75 10.10 -4.00
CA LYS A 75 7.51 9.15 -4.85
C LYS A 75 8.29 8.11 -4.03
N LYS A 76 8.73 8.47 -2.81
CA LYS A 76 9.42 7.55 -1.89
C LYS A 76 8.45 6.63 -1.11
N LEU A 77 7.21 7.07 -0.89
CA LEU A 77 6.25 6.35 -0.05
C LEU A 77 5.33 5.40 -0.82
N VAL A 78 5.13 5.62 -2.13
CA VAL A 78 4.16 4.86 -2.93
C VAL A 78 4.79 4.27 -4.20
N PRO A 79 4.25 3.15 -4.72
CA PRO A 79 4.64 2.63 -6.02
C PRO A 79 4.43 3.65 -7.15
N LYS A 80 5.19 3.50 -8.24
CA LYS A 80 5.10 4.37 -9.43
C LYS A 80 3.67 4.49 -9.98
N SER A 81 2.92 3.39 -10.01
CA SER A 81 1.53 3.36 -10.48
C SER A 81 0.61 4.24 -9.62
N THR A 82 0.79 4.20 -8.29
CA THR A 82 0.04 5.06 -7.35
C THR A 82 0.43 6.53 -7.51
N LEU A 83 1.72 6.83 -7.69
CA LEU A 83 2.19 8.20 -7.94
C LEU A 83 1.56 8.79 -9.21
N GLN A 84 1.56 8.02 -10.30
CA GLN A 84 0.96 8.42 -11.58
C GLN A 84 -0.54 8.68 -11.43
N TYR A 85 -1.25 7.78 -10.73
CA TYR A 85 -2.67 7.96 -10.44
C TYR A 85 -2.93 9.24 -9.63
N LEU A 86 -2.13 9.49 -8.59
CA LEU A 86 -2.27 10.69 -7.76
C LEU A 86 -2.03 11.97 -8.57
N ARG A 87 -0.97 12.04 -9.39
CA ARG A 87 -0.69 13.18 -10.28
C ARG A 87 -1.83 13.46 -11.24
N LYS A 88 -2.35 12.41 -11.90
CA LYS A 88 -3.50 12.51 -12.82
C LYS A 88 -4.75 13.05 -12.10
N ARG A 89 -5.01 12.59 -10.87
CA ARG A 89 -6.19 13.00 -10.09
C ARG A 89 -6.09 14.42 -9.55
N THR A 90 -4.89 14.89 -9.20
CA THR A 90 -4.67 16.25 -8.65
C THR A 90 -4.43 17.31 -9.73
N GLY A 91 -4.48 16.95 -11.02
CA GLY A 91 -4.30 17.90 -12.12
C GLY A 91 -2.89 18.51 -12.21
N GLN A 92 -1.89 17.89 -11.59
CA GLN A 92 -0.50 18.33 -11.71
C GLN A 92 0.15 17.61 -12.91
N GLU A 93 0.83 18.37 -13.76
CA GLU A 93 1.38 17.88 -15.03
C GLU A 93 2.22 16.61 -14.84
N VAL A 94 1.84 15.58 -15.59
CA VAL A 94 2.58 14.33 -15.67
C VAL A 94 3.75 14.57 -16.62
N LYS A 95 4.94 14.89 -16.10
CA LYS A 95 6.17 14.61 -16.85
C LYS A 95 6.34 13.11 -16.86
N GLU A 96 6.01 12.48 -17.97
CA GLU A 96 6.24 11.05 -18.21
C GLU A 96 7.76 10.80 -18.19
N GLU A 97 8.27 10.21 -17.12
CA GLU A 97 9.54 9.48 -17.21
C GLU A 97 9.21 8.14 -17.88
N PRO A 98 9.83 7.82 -19.03
CA PRO A 98 9.44 6.65 -19.80
C PRO A 98 9.60 5.39 -18.96
N ILE A 99 8.59 4.53 -19.05
CA ILE A 99 8.64 3.18 -18.51
C ILE A 99 9.77 2.48 -19.26
N VAL A 100 10.85 2.11 -18.56
CA VAL A 100 11.94 1.31 -19.12
C VAL A 100 11.40 -0.10 -19.38
N SER A 101 10.67 -0.28 -20.47
CA SER A 101 10.29 -1.59 -20.99
C SER A 101 10.46 -1.70 -22.51
N ASP A 102 10.70 -0.61 -23.21
CA ASP A 102 10.97 -0.65 -24.65
C ASP A 102 12.45 -0.38 -24.90
N MET A 103 13.30 -1.39 -24.68
CA MET A 103 14.55 -1.42 -25.44
C MET A 103 14.16 -1.45 -26.91
N THR A 104 14.54 -0.43 -27.65
CA THR A 104 14.26 -0.39 -29.08
C THR A 104 15.07 -1.50 -29.77
N ARG A 105 14.61 -1.99 -30.92
CA ARG A 105 15.39 -2.96 -31.74
C ARG A 105 16.81 -2.47 -32.06
N GLN A 106 17.05 -1.18 -31.95
CA GLN A 106 18.35 -0.54 -32.16
C GLN A 106 19.29 -0.76 -30.96
N ASP A 107 18.77 -0.81 -29.74
CA ASP A 107 19.53 -1.06 -28.52
C ASP A 107 20.05 -2.50 -28.46
N LEU A 108 19.25 -3.48 -28.91
CA LEU A 108 19.66 -4.90 -28.97
C LEU A 108 20.83 -5.14 -29.92
N ARG A 109 20.92 -4.41 -31.04
CA ARG A 109 22.02 -4.56 -32.02
C ARG A 109 23.37 -4.09 -31.48
N SER A 110 23.38 -3.22 -30.47
CA SER A 110 24.62 -2.77 -29.83
C SER A 110 25.21 -3.79 -28.85
N PHE A 111 24.40 -4.79 -28.43
CA PHE A 111 24.76 -5.76 -27.41
C PHE A 111 25.20 -7.12 -27.98
N ILE A 112 24.78 -7.44 -29.20
CA ILE A 112 25.19 -8.62 -29.98
C ILE A 112 26.01 -8.12 -31.17
N GLY A 113 27.24 -7.74 -30.88
CA GLY A 113 28.31 -7.70 -31.88
C GLY A 113 28.79 -9.11 -32.21
#